data_AF-A0A533S1G5-F1
#
_entry.id   AF-A0A533S1G5-F1
#
_cell.length_a   1.000
_cell.length_b   1.000
_cell.length_c   1.000
_cell.angle_alpha   90.00
_cell.angle_beta   90.00
_cell.angle_gamma   90.00
#
_symmetry.space_group_name_H-M   'P 1'
#
loop_
_entity.id
_entity.type
_entity.pdbx_description
1 polymer ?
#
loop_
_entity_poly.entity_id
_entity_poly.type
_entity_poly.pdbx_seq_one_letter_code
_entity_poly.pdbx_strand_id
1 'polypeptide(L)'
;MAERFCALTCPLDSVTVIEASAGTGKTYAIASLYLRLVIEEGLKVDQILVVTFTEAATEELKGRIRARLRLALFAFQQGFAEGDAVIAGLLARSQNPSLASRRLRLAINSFDESQIHTIHGFCNKTLEENAFESGS
;
A
#
# COMPACT_ATOMS: atom_id res chain seq x y z
N MET A 1 24.64 12.63 5.12
CA MET A 1 24.06 12.78 3.75
C MET A 1 22.80 11.94 3.76
N ALA A 2 21.61 12.55 3.74
CA ALA A 2 20.36 11.79 3.81
C ALA A 2 20.23 10.94 2.52
N GLU A 3 20.12 9.62 2.67
CA GLU A 3 19.84 8.75 1.53
C GLU A 3 18.50 9.15 0.91
N ARG A 4 18.48 9.27 -0.41
CA ARG A 4 17.26 9.60 -1.15
C ARG A 4 16.33 8.40 -1.06
N PHE A 5 15.14 8.60 -0.48
CA PHE A 5 14.12 7.56 -0.36
C PHE A 5 13.86 6.85 -1.71
N CYS A 6 13.89 5.53 -1.70
CA CYS A 6 13.57 4.69 -2.85
C CYS A 6 12.45 3.71 -2.46
N ALA A 7 11.28 3.89 -3.06
CA ALA A 7 10.10 3.08 -2.74
C ALA A 7 10.28 1.59 -3.05
N LEU A 8 11.18 1.23 -3.98
CA LEU A 8 11.45 -0.17 -4.35
C LEU A 8 12.36 -0.89 -3.35
N THR A 9 13.23 -0.17 -2.65
CA THR A 9 14.33 -0.78 -1.86
C THR A 9 14.31 -0.44 -0.39
N CYS A 10 13.47 0.51 0.06
CA CYS A 10 13.40 0.78 1.49
C CYS A 10 12.94 -0.47 2.27
N PRO A 11 13.45 -0.71 3.48
CA PRO A 11 13.02 -1.85 4.29
C PRO A 11 11.52 -1.72 4.65
N LEU A 12 10.81 -2.84 4.71
CA LEU A 12 9.37 -2.88 5.05
C LEU A 12 9.13 -3.20 6.54
N ASP A 13 10.16 -3.65 7.24
CA ASP A 13 10.18 -4.11 8.63
C ASP A 13 10.79 -3.07 9.58
N SER A 14 10.85 -1.81 9.16
CA SER A 14 11.47 -0.72 9.92
C SER A 14 10.62 0.55 9.94
N VAL A 15 10.89 1.41 10.93
CA VAL A 15 10.31 2.76 10.96
C VAL A 15 11.04 3.63 9.95
N THR A 16 10.32 4.04 8.90
CA THR A 16 10.85 4.95 7.87
C THR A 16 10.10 6.28 7.90
N VAL A 17 10.83 7.39 7.99
CA VAL A 17 10.28 8.74 7.82
C VAL A 17 10.52 9.19 6.39
N ILE A 18 9.43 9.46 5.67
CA ILE A 18 9.49 9.95 4.29
C ILE A 18 9.23 11.45 4.30
N GLU A 19 10.30 12.23 4.23
CA GLU A 19 10.19 13.66 4.03
C GLU A 19 9.89 13.95 2.55
N ALA A 20 8.81 14.69 2.31
CA ALA A 20 8.38 15.00 0.96
C ALA A 20 7.66 16.34 0.95
N SER A 21 8.09 17.25 0.07
CA SER A 21 7.46 18.55 -0.16
C SER A 21 6.16 18.41 -0.97
N ALA A 22 5.44 19.51 -1.20
CA ALA A 22 4.27 19.50 -2.07
C ALA A 22 4.65 18.97 -3.48
N GLY A 23 3.84 18.06 -4.03
CA GLY A 23 4.06 17.51 -5.38
C GLY A 23 5.17 16.46 -5.53
N THR A 24 5.90 16.08 -4.47
CA THR A 24 7.07 15.19 -4.59
C THR A 24 6.76 13.69 -4.45
N GLY A 25 5.53 13.28 -4.75
CA GLY A 25 5.20 11.85 -4.85
C GLY A 25 4.95 11.10 -3.53
N LYS A 26 4.53 11.77 -2.44
CA LYS A 26 4.09 11.11 -1.19
C LYS A 26 3.09 10.00 -1.43
N THR A 27 2.03 10.33 -2.17
CA THR A 27 0.96 9.39 -2.47
C THR A 27 1.44 8.23 -3.34
N TYR A 28 2.39 8.50 -4.25
CA TYR A 28 3.07 7.46 -5.03
C TYR A 28 3.94 6.55 -4.14
N ALA A 29 4.64 7.12 -3.17
CA ALA A 29 5.44 6.37 -2.20
C ALA A 29 4.54 5.44 -1.37
N ILE A 30 3.48 5.96 -0.75
CA ILE A 30 2.54 5.14 0.05
C ILE A 30 1.92 4.03 -0.80
N ALA A 31 1.42 4.34 -2.00
CA ALA A 31 0.84 3.33 -2.88
C ALA A 31 1.87 2.27 -3.32
N SER A 32 3.13 2.67 -3.52
CA SER A 32 4.22 1.74 -3.83
C SER A 32 4.58 0.84 -2.66
N LEU A 33 4.60 1.36 -1.43
CA LEU A 33 4.84 0.56 -0.24
C LEU A 33 3.69 -0.42 0.01
N TYR A 34 2.45 0.03 -0.15
CA TYR A 34 1.27 -0.83 -0.07
C TYR A 34 1.36 -1.99 -1.08
N LEU A 35 1.71 -1.68 -2.32
CA LEU A 35 1.92 -2.68 -3.36
C LEU A 35 3.01 -3.70 -2.96
N ARG A 36 4.12 -3.22 -2.40
CA ARG A 36 5.23 -4.08 -1.94
C ARG A 36 4.82 -4.98 -0.79
N LEU A 37 4.09 -4.48 0.20
CA LEU A 37 3.56 -5.30 1.30
C LEU A 37 2.64 -6.43 0.79
N VAL A 38 1.83 -6.16 -0.24
CA VAL A 38 0.99 -7.19 -0.88
C VAL A 38 1.83 -8.22 -1.65
N ILE A 39 2.82 -7.76 -2.44
CA ILE A 39 3.58 -8.64 -3.34
C ILE A 39 4.67 -9.41 -2.61
N GLU A 40 5.50 -8.72 -1.83
CA GLU A 40 6.70 -9.26 -1.17
C GLU A 40 6.29 -10.02 0.09
N GLU A 41 5.62 -9.34 1.03
CA GLU A 41 5.21 -9.91 2.33
C GLU A 41 3.95 -10.78 2.25
N GLY A 42 3.14 -10.63 1.20
CA GLY A 42 1.90 -11.40 1.06
C GLY A 42 0.79 -10.98 2.01
N LEU A 43 0.86 -9.76 2.56
CA LEU A 43 -0.18 -9.21 3.42
C LEU A 43 -1.48 -9.00 2.64
N LYS A 44 -2.60 -9.32 3.30
CA LYS A 44 -3.93 -8.98 2.80
C LYS A 44 -4.22 -7.50 3.04
N VAL A 45 -5.20 -6.97 2.32
CA VAL A 45 -5.55 -5.54 2.36
C VAL A 45 -6.13 -5.08 3.70
N ASP A 46 -6.75 -5.99 4.44
CA ASP A 46 -7.26 -5.81 5.81
C ASP A 46 -6.15 -5.86 6.87
N GLN A 47 -4.95 -6.30 6.51
CA GLN A 47 -3.76 -6.36 7.38
C GLN A 47 -2.83 -5.15 7.22
N ILE A 48 -3.16 -4.21 6.33
CA ILE A 48 -2.34 -3.02 6.07
C ILE A 48 -3.15 -1.77 6.46
N LEU A 49 -2.76 -1.15 7.58
CA LEU A 49 -3.37 0.09 8.05
C LEU A 49 -2.73 1.31 7.40
N VAL A 50 -3.56 2.17 6.82
CA VAL A 50 -3.16 3.48 6.32
C VAL A 50 -4.08 4.53 6.92
N VAL A 51 -3.50 5.53 7.57
CA VAL A 51 -4.24 6.64 8.19
C VAL A 51 -3.85 7.98 7.57
N THR A 52 -4.82 8.87 7.39
CA THR A 52 -4.61 10.24 6.88
C THR A 52 -5.52 11.25 7.57
N PHE A 53 -5.39 12.54 7.25
CA PHE A 53 -6.09 13.61 7.97
C PHE A 53 -7.53 13.85 7.49
N THR A 54 -7.80 13.71 6.19
CA THR A 54 -9.10 14.10 5.61
C THR A 54 -9.75 12.95 4.85
N GLU A 55 -11.09 12.93 4.84
CA GLU A 55 -11.87 11.95 4.06
C GLU A 55 -11.55 12.03 2.56
N ALA A 56 -11.35 13.23 2.03
CA ALA A 56 -10.93 13.41 0.64
C ALA A 56 -9.58 12.76 0.34
N ALA A 57 -8.61 12.86 1.26
CA ALA A 57 -7.30 12.21 1.11
C ALA A 57 -7.42 10.68 1.23
N THR A 58 -8.30 10.18 2.09
CA THR A 58 -8.62 8.76 2.21
C THR A 58 -9.13 8.19 0.88
N GLU A 59 -10.13 8.84 0.29
CA GLU A 59 -10.73 8.39 -0.98
C GLU A 59 -9.76 8.52 -2.16
N GLU A 60 -8.99 9.61 -2.23
CA GLU A 60 -7.93 9.75 -3.23
C GLU A 60 -6.89 8.62 -3.12
N LEU A 61 -6.47 8.29 -1.89
CA LEU A 61 -5.47 7.27 -1.63
C LEU A 61 -5.98 5.86 -1.95
N LYS A 62 -7.23 5.54 -1.58
CA LYS A 62 -7.92 4.30 -2.00
C LYS A 62 -7.92 4.15 -3.52
N GLY A 63 -8.33 5.20 -4.23
CA GLY A 63 -8.36 5.21 -5.70
C GLY A 63 -6.98 4.94 -6.31
N ARG A 64 -5.95 5.61 -5.80
CA ARG A 64 -4.56 5.44 -6.28
C ARG A 64 -3.99 4.06 -5.98
N ILE A 65 -4.21 3.51 -4.79
CA ILE A 65 -3.76 2.17 -4.42
C ILE A 65 -4.45 1.13 -5.31
N ARG A 66 -5.78 1.19 -5.46
CA ARG A 66 -6.54 0.26 -6.30
C ARG A 66 -6.07 0.29 -7.76
N ALA A 67 -5.85 1.48 -8.31
CA ALA A 67 -5.31 1.65 -9.66
C ALA A 67 -3.91 1.04 -9.79
N ARG A 68 -3.04 1.25 -8.79
CA ARG A 68 -1.68 0.72 -8.78
C ARG A 68 -1.63 -0.81 -8.66
N LEU A 69 -2.50 -1.42 -7.85
CA LEU A 69 -2.64 -2.88 -7.77
C LEU A 69 -3.06 -3.48 -9.14
N ARG A 70 -4.01 -2.84 -9.84
CA ARG A 70 -4.44 -3.26 -11.18
C ARG A 70 -3.33 -3.13 -12.22
N LEU A 71 -2.61 -2.02 -12.21
CA LEU A 71 -1.47 -1.81 -13.10
C LEU A 71 -0.39 -2.87 -12.88
N ALA A 72 -0.07 -3.17 -11.62
CA ALA A 72 0.88 -4.22 -11.28
C ALA A 72 0.36 -5.59 -11.73
N LEU A 73 -0.92 -5.92 -11.51
CA LEU A 73 -1.48 -7.20 -11.96
C LEU A 73 -1.35 -7.36 -13.47
N PHE A 74 -1.67 -6.31 -14.24
CA PHE A 74 -1.49 -6.31 -15.69
C PHE A 74 -0.03 -6.57 -16.06
N ALA A 75 0.91 -5.84 -15.45
CA ALA A 75 2.33 -6.01 -15.73
C ALA A 75 2.85 -7.43 -15.41
N PHE A 76 2.42 -8.01 -14.30
CA PHE A 76 2.76 -9.39 -13.92
C PHE A 76 2.13 -10.44 -14.85
N GLN A 77 0.95 -10.16 -15.43
CA GLN A 77 0.32 -11.03 -16.42
C GLN A 77 1.00 -10.95 -17.79
N GLN A 78 1.45 -9.76 -18.19
CA GLN A 78 2.14 -9.56 -19.46
C GLN A 78 3.64 -9.89 -19.40
N GLY A 79 4.22 -9.98 -18.19
CA GLY A 79 5.67 -10.12 -18.03
C GLY A 79 6.44 -8.86 -18.44
N PHE A 80 5.78 -7.69 -18.48
CA PHE A 80 6.37 -6.42 -18.85
C PHE A 80 5.69 -5.25 -18.13
N ALA A 81 6.48 -4.26 -17.71
CA ALA A 81 5.99 -3.05 -17.06
C ALA A 81 6.53 -1.81 -17.79
N GLU A 82 5.64 -1.03 -18.39
CA GLU A 82 6.01 0.21 -19.09
C GLU A 82 5.97 1.41 -18.14
N GLY A 83 7.06 2.18 -18.08
CA GLY A 83 7.09 3.50 -17.44
C GLY A 83 6.99 3.54 -15.91
N ASP A 84 6.83 2.40 -15.20
CA ASP A 84 6.83 2.35 -13.73
C ASP A 84 8.02 1.54 -13.20
N ALA A 85 9.05 2.26 -12.73
CA ALA A 85 10.28 1.67 -12.24
C ALA A 85 10.09 0.75 -11.02
N VAL A 86 9.09 1.02 -10.17
CA VAL A 86 8.80 0.16 -9.01
C VAL A 86 8.18 -1.14 -9.46
N ILE A 87 7.19 -1.09 -10.35
CA ILE A 87 6.55 -2.32 -10.86
C ILE A 87 7.53 -3.14 -11.70
N ALA A 88 8.33 -2.49 -12.56
CA ALA A 88 9.38 -3.15 -13.33
C ALA A 88 10.41 -3.82 -12.41
N GLY A 89 10.83 -3.13 -11.34
CA GLY A 89 11.74 -3.68 -10.33
C GLY A 89 11.14 -4.86 -9.56
N LEU A 90 9.87 -4.78 -9.18
CA LEU A 90 9.17 -5.88 -8.49
C LEU A 90 9.01 -7.11 -9.38
N LEU A 91 8.69 -6.89 -10.66
CA LEU A 91 8.62 -7.95 -11.65
C LEU A 91 9.98 -8.64 -11.82
N ALA A 92 11.05 -7.86 -11.99
CA ALA A 92 12.42 -8.36 -12.16
C ALA A 92 12.94 -9.12 -10.92
N ARG A 93 12.52 -8.74 -9.71
CA ARG A 93 12.89 -9.39 -8.45
C ARG A 93 11.98 -10.57 -8.08
N SER A 94 10.87 -10.78 -8.80
CA SER A 94 9.90 -11.81 -8.45
C SER A 94 10.41 -13.20 -8.80
N GLN A 95 10.59 -14.04 -7.78
CA GLN A 95 10.92 -15.46 -7.97
C GLN A 95 9.69 -16.29 -8.41
N ASN A 96 8.48 -15.78 -8.16
CA ASN A 96 7.23 -16.47 -8.50
C ASN A 96 6.16 -15.45 -8.97
N PRO A 97 6.19 -15.06 -10.26
CA PRO A 97 5.23 -14.11 -10.83
C PRO A 97 3.77 -14.57 -10.73
N SER A 98 3.52 -15.88 -10.74
CA SER A 98 2.18 -16.46 -10.59
C SER A 98 1.62 -16.28 -9.18
N LEU A 99 2.45 -16.45 -8.14
CA LEU A 99 2.07 -16.16 -6.76
C LEU A 99 1.80 -14.66 -6.56
N ALA A 100 2.66 -13.79 -7.08
CA ALA A 100 2.45 -12.34 -7.04
C ALA A 100 1.13 -11.95 -7.72
N SER A 101 0.86 -12.51 -8.90
CA SER A 101 -0.42 -12.31 -9.61
C SER A 101 -1.63 -12.77 -8.79
N ARG A 102 -1.51 -13.90 -8.07
CA ARG A 102 -2.56 -14.40 -7.17
C ARG A 102 -2.80 -13.45 -5.99
N ARG A 103 -1.73 -13.00 -5.34
CA ARG A 103 -1.78 -12.02 -4.23
C ARG A 103 -2.47 -10.73 -4.69
N LEU A 104 -2.09 -10.20 -5.86
CA LEU A 104 -2.69 -9.01 -6.47
C LEU A 104 -4.18 -9.20 -6.79
N ARG A 105 -4.57 -10.33 -7.38
CA ARG A 105 -6.00 -10.63 -7.64
C ARG A 105 -6.82 -10.66 -6.36
N LEU A 106 -6.32 -11.32 -5.32
CA LEU A 106 -7.00 -11.36 -4.03
C LEU A 106 -7.15 -9.94 -3.45
N ALA A 107 -6.06 -9.17 -3.43
CA ALA A 107 -6.07 -7.80 -2.93
C ALA A 107 -7.03 -6.87 -3.69
N ILE A 108 -7.16 -7.01 -5.00
CA ILE A 108 -8.11 -6.22 -5.82
C ILE A 108 -9.56 -6.62 -5.51
N ASN A 109 -9.83 -7.91 -5.32
CA ASN A 109 -11.17 -8.43 -5.09
C ASN A 109 -11.69 -8.08 -3.69
N SER A 110 -10.83 -8.11 -2.68
CA SER A 110 -11.16 -7.75 -1.30
C SER A 110 -10.86 -6.28 -0.98
N PHE A 111 -10.57 -5.43 -1.98
CA PHE A 111 -10.06 -4.07 -1.73
C PHE A 111 -11.02 -3.20 -0.91
N ASP A 112 -12.31 -3.45 -1.03
CA ASP A 112 -13.33 -2.71 -0.28
C ASP A 112 -13.27 -3.00 1.25
N GLU A 113 -12.52 -4.03 1.67
CA GLU A 113 -12.22 -4.38 3.07
C GLU A 113 -10.93 -3.71 3.60
N SER A 114 -10.27 -2.87 2.78
CA SER A 114 -8.99 -2.24 3.13
C SER A 114 -9.08 -1.32 4.36
N GLN A 115 -8.05 -1.35 5.22
CA GLN A 115 -7.96 -0.50 6.41
C GLN A 115 -7.35 0.87 6.08
N ILE A 116 -8.06 1.67 5.25
CA ILE A 116 -7.64 3.02 4.86
C ILE A 116 -8.65 4.02 5.43
N HIS A 117 -8.22 4.76 6.45
CA HIS A 117 -9.10 5.59 7.28
C HIS A 117 -8.55 7.00 7.51
N THR A 118 -9.41 7.89 7.98
CA THR A 118 -8.90 9.07 8.70
C THR A 118 -8.37 8.68 10.08
N ILE A 119 -7.49 9.49 10.66
CA ILE A 119 -6.99 9.28 12.03
C ILE A 119 -8.17 9.13 13.00
N HIS A 120 -9.17 10.01 12.89
CA HIS A 120 -10.33 10.00 13.79
C HIS A 120 -11.22 8.78 13.56
N GLY A 121 -11.45 8.40 12.30
CA GLY A 121 -12.21 7.18 11.97
C GLY A 121 -11.55 5.92 12.52
N PHE A 122 -10.23 5.82 12.44
CA PHE A 122 -9.48 4.70 13.02
C PHE A 122 -9.54 4.66 14.55
N CYS A 123 -9.34 5.79 15.22
CA CYS A 123 -9.44 5.86 16.68
C CYS A 123 -10.84 5.48 17.17
N ASN A 124 -11.90 6.00 16.53
CA ASN A 124 -13.27 5.67 16.91
C ASN A 124 -13.57 4.18 16.74
N LYS A 125 -13.18 3.59 15.61
CA LYS A 125 -13.32 2.15 15.37
C LYS A 125 -12.59 1.31 16.42
N THR A 126 -11.35 1.70 16.76
CA THR A 126 -10.55 0.99 17.78
C THR A 126 -11.21 1.05 19.15
N LEU A 127 -11.80 2.18 19.53
CA LEU A 127 -12.53 2.32 20.80
C LEU A 127 -13.81 1.49 20.82
N GLU A 128 -14.55 1.42 19.71
CA GLU A 128 -15.75 0.58 19.61
C GLU A 128 -15.41 -0.91 19.71
N GLU A 129 -14.33 -1.35 19.04
CA GLU A 129 -13.87 -2.75 19.08
C GLU A 129 -13.33 -3.14 20.46
N ASN A 130 -12.77 -2.19 21.22
CA ASN A 130 -12.22 -2.40 22.56
C ASN A 130 -13.08 -1.74 23.66
N ALA A 131 -14.38 -1.56 23.42
CA ALA A 131 -15.28 -0.86 24.36
C ALA A 131 -15.35 -1.56 25.74
N PHE A 132 -15.09 -2.86 25.79
CA PHE A 132 -14.98 -3.62 27.03
C PHE A 132 -13.67 -3.37 27.80
N GLU A 133 -12.58 -2.98 27.13
CA GLU A 133 -11.30 -2.66 27.76
C GLU A 133 -11.15 -1.16 28.07
N SER A 134 -11.90 -0.31 27.35
CA SER A 134 -11.85 1.15 27.47
C SER A 134 -12.82 1.72 28.52
N GLY A 135 -13.63 0.88 29.15
CA GLY A 135 -14.62 1.24 30.16
C GLY A 135 -14.26 0.74 31.55
N SER A 136 -13.47 1.54 32.29
CA SER A 136 -13.36 1.50 33.76
C SER A 136 -13.36 2.90 34.33
#